data_AF-A0A2C9A6I7-F1
#
_entry.id   AF-A0A2C9A6I7-F1
#
_cell.length_a   1.000
_cell.length_b   1.000
_cell.length_c   1.000
_cell.angle_alpha   90.00
_cell.angle_beta   90.00
_cell.angle_gamma   90.00
#
_symmetry.space_group_name_H-M   'P 1'
#
loop_
_entity.id
_entity.type
_entity.pdbx_description
1 polymer ?
#
loop_
_entity_poly.entity_id
_entity_poly.type
_entity_poly.pdbx_seq_one_letter_code
_entity_poly.pdbx_strand_id
1 'polypeptide(L)'
;MKRYILLMQSLVNRQGFINEVLNMKKSIGLIACSKRKNKKAVEDKGKKFAAEDLYAGNIFRQSKEYAQSHCKDWLILSAKHHLLDRKKGICYYDCYLGNKTASERKKWADKVLDSLKKKFDLRKEHFVIFGGKKYYENLCEHLNCSVYKCYSGGIYLDKPIKEYRNGGK
;
A
#
# COMPACT_ATOMS: atom_id res chain seq x y z
N MET A 1 5.18 -46.42 20.56
CA MET A 1 4.73 -45.86 19.27
C MET A 1 3.69 -44.74 19.38
N LYS A 2 2.58 -44.89 20.13
CA LYS A 2 1.51 -43.85 20.20
C LYS A 2 1.94 -42.44 20.64
N ARG A 3 2.89 -42.32 21.57
CA ARG A 3 3.39 -41.02 22.08
C ARG A 3 4.18 -40.21 21.03
N TYR A 4 4.85 -40.89 20.10
CA TYR A 4 5.61 -40.25 19.01
C TYR A 4 4.67 -39.69 17.93
N ILE A 5 3.57 -40.42 17.64
CA ILE A 5 2.53 -40.01 16.69
C ILE A 5 1.80 -38.74 17.18
N LEU A 6 1.45 -38.68 18.46
CA LEU A 6 0.82 -37.49 19.08
C LEU A 6 1.73 -36.25 19.05
N LEU A 7 3.03 -36.42 19.28
CA LEU A 7 4.03 -35.35 19.18
C LEU A 7 4.18 -34.85 17.73
N MET A 8 4.21 -35.75 16.75
CA MET A 8 4.29 -35.38 15.34
C MET A 8 3.01 -34.72 14.84
N GLN A 9 1.83 -35.18 15.27
CA GLN A 9 0.54 -34.52 14.98
C GLN A 9 0.47 -33.12 15.61
N SER A 10 0.96 -32.94 16.84
CA SER A 10 1.05 -31.63 17.51
C SER A 10 1.99 -30.67 16.79
N LEU A 11 3.16 -31.15 16.33
CA LEU A 11 4.13 -30.33 15.60
C LEU A 11 3.63 -29.96 14.19
N VAL A 12 2.97 -30.89 13.47
CA VAL A 12 2.33 -30.61 12.18
C VAL A 12 1.18 -29.63 12.34
N ASN A 13 0.33 -29.76 13.37
CA ASN A 13 -0.73 -28.81 13.67
C ASN A 13 -0.19 -27.43 14.08
N ARG A 14 0.93 -27.39 14.84
CA ARG A 14 1.60 -26.15 15.20
C ARG A 14 2.24 -25.48 13.98
N GLN A 15 2.85 -26.24 13.06
CA GLN A 15 3.37 -25.71 11.81
C GLN A 15 2.24 -25.26 10.87
N GLY A 16 1.12 -25.98 10.82
CA GLY A 16 -0.08 -25.60 10.09
C GLY A 16 -0.70 -24.31 10.63
N PHE A 17 -0.84 -24.18 11.94
CA PHE A 17 -1.32 -22.96 12.61
C PHE A 17 -0.34 -21.79 12.48
N ILE A 18 0.98 -22.03 12.61
CA ILE A 18 2.00 -21.00 12.37
C ILE A 18 1.95 -20.57 10.92
N ASN A 19 1.85 -21.50 9.96
CA ASN A 19 1.69 -21.16 8.55
C ASN A 19 0.37 -20.41 8.29
N GLU A 20 -0.73 -20.76 8.94
CA GLU A 20 -2.02 -20.06 8.82
C GLU A 20 -1.96 -18.64 9.40
N VAL A 21 -1.36 -18.46 10.57
CA VAL A 21 -1.10 -17.16 11.21
C VAL A 21 -0.11 -16.32 10.40
N LEU A 22 0.97 -16.91 9.88
CA LEU A 22 1.95 -16.27 9.00
C LEU A 22 1.37 -15.95 7.61
N ASN A 23 0.36 -16.70 7.17
CA ASN A 23 -0.31 -16.56 5.88
C ASN A 23 -1.63 -15.76 5.96
N MET A 24 -1.93 -15.12 7.10
CA MET A 24 -3.06 -14.19 7.23
C MET A 24 -2.75 -12.78 6.71
N LYS A 25 -1.81 -12.62 5.78
CA LYS A 25 -1.71 -11.38 5.02
C LYS A 25 -2.90 -11.32 4.06
N LYS A 26 -3.99 -10.67 4.47
CA LYS A 26 -5.24 -10.65 3.70
C LYS A 26 -5.42 -9.41 2.85
N SER A 27 -4.64 -8.36 3.10
CA SER A 27 -4.85 -7.05 2.48
C SER A 27 -3.76 -6.65 1.48
N ILE A 28 -4.12 -5.71 0.61
CA ILE A 28 -3.23 -5.04 -0.34
C ILE A 28 -2.89 -3.64 0.19
N GLY A 29 -1.61 -3.34 0.36
CA GLY A 29 -1.15 -2.02 0.79
C GLY A 29 -1.15 -1.01 -0.35
N LEU A 30 -1.76 0.17 -0.15
CA LEU A 30 -1.68 1.32 -1.06
C LEU A 30 -0.99 2.48 -0.35
N ILE A 31 0.23 2.80 -0.77
CA ILE A 31 1.09 3.77 -0.09
C ILE A 31 1.24 5.03 -0.94
N ALA A 32 0.86 6.19 -0.43
CA ALA A 32 1.08 7.47 -1.11
C ALA A 32 2.57 7.77 -1.27
N CYS A 33 2.95 8.21 -2.46
CA CYS A 33 4.33 8.59 -2.77
C CYS A 33 4.82 9.76 -1.91
N SER A 34 6.14 9.83 -1.68
CA SER A 34 6.73 10.92 -0.89
C SER A 34 7.23 12.08 -1.76
N LYS A 35 7.13 13.30 -1.22
CA LYS A 35 7.85 14.46 -1.76
C LYS A 35 9.36 14.25 -1.70
N ARG A 36 9.88 13.66 -0.61
CA ARG A 36 11.31 13.41 -0.43
C ARG A 36 11.75 12.19 -1.22
N LYS A 37 12.79 12.36 -2.05
CA LYS A 37 13.44 11.29 -2.82
C LYS A 37 14.81 10.99 -2.20
N ASN A 38 15.36 9.82 -2.51
CA ASN A 38 16.70 9.45 -2.07
C ASN A 38 17.75 10.42 -2.65
N LYS A 39 18.90 10.53 -1.97
CA LYS A 39 19.96 11.50 -2.33
C LYS A 39 20.48 11.30 -3.76
N LYS A 40 20.74 10.05 -4.13
CA LYS A 40 21.27 9.67 -5.45
C LYS A 40 20.34 10.09 -6.60
N ALA A 41 19.02 10.02 -6.39
CA ALA A 41 18.03 10.43 -7.39
C ALA A 41 17.88 11.96 -7.49
N VAL A 42 18.24 12.70 -6.44
CA VAL A 42 18.29 14.17 -6.48
C VAL A 42 19.54 14.63 -7.24
N GLU A 43 20.67 13.94 -7.02
CA GLU A 43 21.96 14.19 -7.68
C GLU A 43 21.92 13.83 -9.18
N ASP A 44 21.31 12.70 -9.54
CA ASP A 44 21.13 12.26 -10.92
C ASP A 44 19.65 12.02 -11.23
N LYS A 45 19.00 13.04 -11.81
CA LYS A 45 17.57 13.01 -12.14
C LYS A 45 17.24 12.12 -13.34
N GLY A 46 18.21 11.78 -14.18
CA GLY A 46 18.04 10.93 -15.36
C GLY A 46 18.08 9.44 -15.01
N LYS A 47 18.78 9.08 -13.94
CA LYS A 47 18.89 7.71 -13.46
C LYS A 47 17.55 7.15 -12.96
N LYS A 48 17.28 5.90 -13.35
CA LYS A 48 16.13 5.13 -12.88
C LYS A 48 16.46 4.45 -11.56
N PHE A 49 15.51 4.51 -10.63
CA PHE A 49 15.50 3.75 -9.38
C PHE A 49 14.20 2.95 -9.29
N ALA A 50 14.22 1.80 -8.63
CA ALA A 50 12.97 1.15 -8.26
C ALA A 50 12.12 2.13 -7.44
N ALA A 51 10.81 2.19 -7.70
CA ALA A 51 9.93 3.13 -7.05
C ALA A 51 10.01 3.04 -5.51
N GLU A 52 10.18 1.84 -4.97
CA GLU A 52 10.34 1.61 -3.53
C GLU A 52 11.64 2.11 -2.90
N ASP A 53 12.66 2.34 -3.73
CA ASP A 53 13.96 2.87 -3.32
C ASP A 53 14.08 4.37 -3.64
N LEU A 54 13.24 4.86 -4.56
CA LEU A 54 13.22 6.27 -4.94
C LEU A 54 12.71 7.14 -3.78
N TYR A 55 11.60 6.77 -3.12
CA TYR A 55 10.96 7.59 -2.10
C TYR A 55 11.61 7.40 -0.72
N ALA A 56 11.87 8.51 -0.02
CA ALA A 56 12.65 8.51 1.22
C ALA A 56 11.97 9.28 2.38
N GLY A 57 10.68 9.57 2.29
CA GLY A 57 9.95 10.22 3.39
C GLY A 57 9.61 9.25 4.52
N ASN A 58 9.58 9.76 5.76
CA ASN A 58 9.31 8.94 6.95
C ASN A 58 7.98 8.18 6.88
N ILE A 59 6.89 8.85 6.46
CA ILE A 59 5.59 8.20 6.28
C ILE A 59 5.71 7.04 5.29
N PHE A 60 6.34 7.27 4.13
CA PHE A 60 6.51 6.22 3.12
C PHE A 60 7.29 5.02 3.65
N ARG A 61 8.39 5.27 4.37
CA ARG A 61 9.22 4.22 4.97
C ARG A 61 8.44 3.38 5.98
N GLN A 62 7.77 4.01 6.94
CA GLN A 62 6.98 3.29 7.95
C GLN A 62 5.79 2.54 7.32
N SER A 63 5.12 3.15 6.34
CA SER A 63 4.05 2.47 5.59
C SER A 63 4.57 1.27 4.80
N LYS A 64 5.76 1.38 4.20
CA LYS A 64 6.44 0.27 3.50
C LYS A 64 6.76 -0.85 4.47
N GLU A 65 7.36 -0.54 5.61
CA GLU A 65 7.67 -1.50 6.69
C GLU A 65 6.39 -2.22 7.16
N TYR A 66 5.30 -1.48 7.40
CA TYR A 66 4.01 -2.07 7.75
C TYR A 66 3.49 -3.01 6.67
N ALA A 67 3.47 -2.56 5.41
CA ALA A 67 2.91 -3.33 4.30
C ALA A 67 3.72 -4.61 4.02
N GLN A 68 5.05 -4.55 4.15
CA GLN A 68 5.91 -5.74 4.03
C GLN A 68 5.58 -6.80 5.08
N SER A 69 5.26 -6.37 6.30
CA SER A 69 4.95 -7.28 7.41
C SER A 69 3.52 -7.80 7.39
N HIS A 70 2.53 -7.00 6.97
CA HIS A 70 1.10 -7.31 7.17
C HIS A 70 0.28 -7.48 5.88
N CYS A 71 0.76 -7.00 4.73
CA CYS A 71 0.03 -7.08 3.46
C CYS A 71 0.61 -8.17 2.55
N LYS A 72 -0.25 -8.86 1.78
CA LYS A 72 0.20 -9.91 0.85
C LYS A 72 0.90 -9.33 -0.37
N ASP A 73 0.50 -8.12 -0.74
CA ASP A 73 1.16 -7.30 -1.76
C ASP A 73 0.98 -5.82 -1.44
N TRP A 74 1.77 -4.97 -2.07
CA TRP A 74 1.62 -3.53 -1.93
C TRP A 74 2.10 -2.75 -3.15
N LEU A 75 1.46 -1.61 -3.37
CA LEU A 75 1.65 -0.72 -4.50
C LEU A 75 1.77 0.73 -4.04
N ILE A 76 2.27 1.58 -4.94
CA ILE A 76 2.52 2.99 -4.64
C ILE A 76 1.51 3.86 -5.41
N LEU A 77 0.80 4.72 -4.67
CA LEU A 77 -0.04 5.78 -5.24
C LEU A 77 0.84 6.99 -5.57
N SER A 78 1.16 7.15 -6.85
CA SER A 78 1.98 8.24 -7.38
C SER A 78 1.11 9.37 -7.95
N ALA A 79 1.38 10.61 -7.54
CA ALA A 79 0.72 11.79 -8.10
C ALA A 79 0.91 11.92 -9.63
N LYS A 80 2.07 11.50 -10.15
CA LYS A 80 2.41 11.57 -11.59
C LYS A 80 2.04 10.29 -12.33
N HIS A 81 2.35 9.15 -11.72
CA HIS A 81 2.28 7.85 -12.40
C HIS A 81 1.04 7.03 -12.03
N HIS A 82 0.12 7.57 -11.23
CA HIS A 82 -1.10 6.91 -10.76
C HIS A 82 -0.79 5.72 -9.86
N LEU A 83 -0.77 4.50 -10.39
CA LEU A 83 -0.45 3.29 -9.66
C LEU A 83 0.90 2.74 -10.14
N LEU A 84 1.82 2.55 -9.20
CA LEU A 84 3.14 2.02 -9.47
C LEU A 84 3.34 0.68 -8.78
N ASP A 85 3.92 -0.25 -9.52
CA ASP A 85 4.60 -1.41 -8.93
C ASP A 85 5.84 -0.94 -8.17
N ARG A 86 6.10 -1.53 -6.99
CA ARG A 86 7.22 -1.18 -6.12
C ARG A 86 8.58 -1.32 -6.82
N LYS A 87 8.72 -2.28 -7.73
CA LYS A 87 9.97 -2.55 -8.46
C LYS A 87 10.10 -1.76 -9.76
N LYS A 88 9.07 -1.02 -10.19
CA LYS A 88 9.12 -0.27 -11.44
C LYS A 88 10.18 0.81 -11.40
N GLY A 89 11.11 0.77 -12.35
CA GLY A 89 12.15 1.78 -12.53
C GLY A 89 11.57 3.11 -12.97
N ILE A 90 11.77 4.16 -12.18
CA ILE A 90 11.34 5.53 -12.46
C ILE A 90 12.45 6.54 -12.17
N CYS A 91 12.46 7.62 -12.94
CA CYS A 91 13.36 8.76 -12.76
C CYS A 91 12.81 9.74 -11.72
N TYR A 92 13.64 10.69 -11.28
CA TYR A 92 13.20 11.78 -10.42
C TYR A 92 12.05 12.57 -11.04
N TYR A 93 11.11 13.02 -10.21
CA TYR A 93 10.08 13.98 -10.58
C TYR A 93 9.60 14.77 -9.37
N ASP A 94 9.04 15.95 -9.61
CA ASP A 94 8.31 16.69 -8.58
C ASP A 94 6.87 16.93 -9.04
N CYS A 95 5.93 16.25 -8.38
CA CYS A 95 4.51 16.37 -8.64
C CYS A 95 3.78 16.08 -7.34
N TYR A 96 2.90 17.00 -6.95
CA TYR A 96 2.08 16.85 -5.78
C TYR A 96 0.60 16.76 -6.17
N LEU A 97 -0.06 15.69 -5.73
CA LEU A 97 -1.47 15.44 -6.04
C LEU A 97 -2.38 16.56 -5.50
N GLY A 98 -2.00 17.20 -4.39
CA GLY A 98 -2.75 18.30 -3.80
C GLY A 98 -2.79 19.57 -4.65
N ASN A 99 -1.86 19.75 -5.58
CA ASN A 99 -1.86 20.90 -6.51
C ASN A 99 -2.82 20.70 -7.69
N LYS A 100 -3.36 19.48 -7.88
CA LYS A 100 -4.33 19.19 -8.94
C LYS A 100 -5.71 19.71 -8.54
N THR A 101 -6.47 20.20 -9.50
CA THR A 101 -7.89 20.57 -9.34
C THR A 101 -8.74 19.36 -8.93
N ALA A 102 -9.96 19.59 -8.46
CA ALA A 102 -10.87 18.50 -8.09
C ALA A 102 -11.15 17.55 -9.28
N SER A 103 -11.38 18.10 -10.48
CA SER A 103 -11.60 17.32 -11.71
C SER A 103 -10.38 16.48 -12.08
N GLU A 104 -9.17 17.04 -11.99
CA GLU A 104 -7.94 16.29 -12.25
C GLU A 104 -7.69 15.19 -11.21
N ARG A 105 -8.03 15.42 -9.93
CA ARG A 105 -7.92 14.39 -8.89
C ARG A 105 -8.92 13.26 -9.10
N LYS A 106 -10.11 13.54 -9.62
CA LYS A 106 -11.08 12.51 -10.02
C LYS A 106 -10.54 11.67 -11.18
N LYS A 107 -10.07 12.31 -12.26
CA LYS A 107 -9.41 11.62 -13.38
C LYS A 107 -8.18 10.80 -12.94
N TRP A 108 -7.42 11.31 -11.98
CA TRP A 108 -6.29 10.56 -11.39
C TRP A 108 -6.78 9.31 -10.68
N ALA A 109 -7.85 9.41 -9.89
CA ALA A 109 -8.43 8.29 -9.17
C ALA A 109 -9.01 7.23 -10.13
N ASP A 110 -9.70 7.64 -11.20
CA ASP A 110 -10.22 6.74 -12.23
C ASP A 110 -9.09 5.88 -12.83
N LYS A 111 -7.96 6.50 -13.19
CA LYS A 111 -6.77 5.79 -13.71
C LYS A 111 -6.15 4.83 -12.69
N VAL A 112 -6.17 5.18 -11.40
CA VAL A 112 -5.73 4.28 -10.32
C VAL A 112 -6.67 3.08 -10.23
N LEU A 113 -7.97 3.30 -10.20
CA LEU A 113 -8.99 2.25 -10.10
C LEU A 113 -8.92 1.30 -11.29
N ASP A 114 -8.78 1.81 -12.51
CA ASP A 114 -8.62 0.99 -13.72
C ASP A 114 -7.35 0.13 -13.66
N SER A 115 -6.27 0.67 -13.10
CA SER A 115 -5.03 -0.08 -12.90
C SER A 115 -5.17 -1.15 -11.81
N LEU A 116 -5.95 -0.88 -10.75
CA LEU A 116 -6.23 -1.84 -9.69
C LEU A 116 -7.13 -2.98 -10.19
N LYS A 117 -8.20 -2.68 -10.96
CA LYS A 117 -9.12 -3.68 -11.55
C LYS A 117 -8.41 -4.71 -12.44
N LYS A 118 -7.31 -4.30 -13.09
CA LYS A 118 -6.47 -5.20 -13.91
C LYS A 118 -5.67 -6.19 -13.08
N LYS A 119 -5.45 -5.91 -11.80
CA LYS A 119 -4.62 -6.72 -10.90
C LYS A 119 -5.44 -7.47 -9.86
N PHE A 120 -6.60 -6.95 -9.47
CA PHE A 120 -7.33 -7.37 -8.29
C PHE A 120 -8.84 -7.33 -8.50
N ASP A 121 -9.56 -8.26 -7.86
CA ASP A 121 -11.01 -8.15 -7.68
C ASP A 121 -11.30 -7.18 -6.53
N LEU A 122 -11.63 -5.93 -6.86
CA LEU A 122 -11.81 -4.85 -5.89
C LEU A 122 -12.90 -5.11 -4.84
N ARG A 123 -13.81 -6.06 -5.10
CA ARG A 123 -14.89 -6.43 -4.18
C ARG A 123 -14.44 -7.49 -3.16
N LYS A 124 -13.49 -8.34 -3.53
CA LYS A 124 -12.96 -9.41 -2.67
C LYS A 124 -11.75 -8.97 -1.87
N GLU A 125 -10.94 -8.09 -2.46
CA GLU A 125 -9.73 -7.60 -1.82
C GLU A 125 -10.04 -6.54 -0.77
N HIS A 126 -9.30 -6.58 0.33
CA HIS A 126 -9.26 -5.49 1.30
C HIS A 126 -8.00 -4.66 1.08
N PHE A 127 -8.16 -3.34 1.00
CA PHE A 127 -7.05 -2.41 0.80
C PHE A 127 -6.73 -1.67 2.10
N VAL A 128 -5.44 -1.54 2.42
CA VAL A 128 -4.97 -0.68 3.49
C VAL A 128 -4.29 0.53 2.89
N ILE A 129 -4.79 1.73 3.18
CA ILE A 129 -4.31 2.97 2.56
C ILE A 129 -3.53 3.83 3.56
N PHE A 130 -2.32 4.21 3.17
CA PHE A 130 -1.49 5.18 3.87
C PHE A 130 -1.26 6.41 3.01
N GLY A 131 -1.88 7.53 3.37
CA GLY A 131 -1.71 8.78 2.64
C GLY A 131 -2.61 9.90 3.13
N GLY A 132 -2.31 11.13 2.68
CA GLY A 132 -3.17 12.27 2.95
C GLY A 132 -4.52 12.18 2.23
N LYS A 133 -5.53 12.92 2.70
CA LYS A 133 -6.92 12.90 2.20
C LYS A 133 -7.05 12.89 0.67
N LYS A 134 -6.23 13.67 -0.03
CA LYS A 134 -6.25 13.79 -1.49
C LYS A 134 -5.93 12.50 -2.25
N TYR A 135 -5.24 11.55 -1.62
CA TYR A 135 -4.90 10.27 -2.23
C TYR A 135 -6.00 9.22 -2.12
N TYR A 136 -6.92 9.36 -1.17
CA TYR A 136 -7.94 8.33 -0.93
C TYR A 136 -9.39 8.83 -1.10
N GLU A 137 -9.63 10.16 -1.08
CA GLU A 137 -10.98 10.72 -1.09
C GLU A 137 -11.85 10.22 -2.26
N ASN A 138 -11.28 10.05 -3.46
CA ASN A 138 -12.00 9.55 -4.64
C ASN A 138 -11.76 8.05 -4.92
N LEU A 139 -11.03 7.34 -4.06
CA LEU A 139 -10.79 5.90 -4.20
C LEU A 139 -11.69 5.10 -3.27
N CYS A 140 -11.88 5.58 -2.04
CA CYS A 140 -12.55 4.84 -0.98
C CYS A 140 -14.03 4.52 -1.29
N GLU A 141 -14.69 5.32 -2.11
CA GLU A 141 -16.06 5.04 -2.57
C GLU A 141 -16.14 3.82 -3.51
N HIS A 142 -15.00 3.31 -3.99
CA HIS A 142 -14.95 2.18 -4.92
C HIS A 142 -14.15 0.99 -4.39
N LEU A 143 -13.65 1.07 -3.16
CA LEU A 143 -12.77 0.06 -2.55
C LEU A 143 -13.29 -0.38 -1.19
N ASN A 144 -13.21 -1.68 -0.92
CA ASN A 144 -13.25 -2.18 0.45
C ASN A 144 -11.90 -1.87 1.12
N CYS A 145 -11.85 -0.85 1.98
CA CYS A 145 -10.57 -0.35 2.47
C CYS A 145 -10.58 0.25 3.88
N SER A 146 -9.43 0.19 4.52
CA SER A 146 -9.15 0.85 5.81
C SER A 146 -8.05 1.89 5.61
N VAL A 147 -8.31 3.13 6.04
CA VAL A 147 -7.38 4.25 5.92
C VAL A 147 -6.74 4.52 7.26
N TYR A 148 -5.41 4.59 7.31
CA TYR A 148 -4.67 4.88 8.54
C TYR A 148 -4.20 6.34 8.59
N LYS A 149 -4.18 6.90 9.81
CA LYS A 149 -3.74 8.28 10.02
C LYS A 149 -2.25 8.39 9.73
N CYS A 150 -1.90 9.38 8.92
CA CYS A 150 -0.53 9.82 8.73
C CYS A 150 -0.37 11.21 9.34
N TYR A 151 0.72 11.46 10.06
CA TYR A 151 1.03 12.75 10.67
C TYR A 151 2.48 13.16 10.37
N SER A 152 2.84 14.39 10.71
CA SER A 152 4.21 14.86 10.57
C SER A 152 5.13 14.06 11.50
N GLY A 153 5.75 13.01 10.96
CA GLY A 153 6.64 12.12 11.71
C GLY A 153 6.38 10.62 11.51
N GLY A 154 5.18 10.20 11.09
CA GLY A 154 4.90 8.78 10.94
C GLY A 154 3.46 8.40 10.65
N ILE A 155 3.15 7.14 10.93
CA ILE A 155 1.82 6.53 10.83
C ILE A 155 1.31 6.13 12.21
N TYR A 156 -0.01 6.16 12.40
CA TYR A 156 -0.66 5.71 13.63
C TYR A 156 -1.45 4.44 13.32
N LEU A 157 -1.12 3.34 14.01
CA LEU A 157 -1.57 1.99 13.65
C LEU A 157 -2.66 1.42 14.58
N ASP A 158 -2.97 2.08 15.70
CA ASP A 158 -3.90 1.54 16.71
C ASP A 158 -5.29 1.23 16.11
N LYS A 159 -5.79 2.12 15.25
CA LYS A 159 -7.02 1.90 14.48
C LYS A 159 -7.05 2.70 13.19
N PRO A 160 -7.76 2.21 12.15
CA PRO A 160 -8.03 3.02 10.98
C PRO A 160 -8.89 4.24 11.35
N ILE A 161 -8.63 5.36 10.68
CA ILE A 161 -9.42 6.58 10.84
C ILE A 161 -10.73 6.51 10.05
N LYS A 162 -10.77 5.68 9.01
CA LYS A 162 -11.96 5.42 8.20
C LYS A 162 -11.92 4.00 7.69
N GLU A 163 -13.09 3.38 7.67
CA GLU A 163 -13.32 2.10 7.02
C GLU A 163 -14.43 2.27 5.99
N TYR A 164 -14.24 1.64 4.84
CA TYR A 164 -15.17 1.63 3.74
C TYR A 164 -15.44 0.17 3.41
N ARG A 165 -16.71 -0.25 3.53
CA ARG A 165 -17.14 -1.61 3.20
C ARG A 165 -17.96 -1.53 1.93
N ASN A 166 -17.55 -2.28 0.91
CA ASN A 166 -18.22 -2.41 -0.39
C ASN A 166 -18.57 -1.06 -1.01
N GLY A 167 -17.59 -0.46 -1.71
CA GLY A 167 -17.70 0.81 -2.44
C GLY A 167 -19.14 1.29 -2.64
N GLY A 168 -19.51 2.32 -1.87
CA GLY A 168 -20.89 2.65 -1.60
C GLY A 168 -21.75 2.82 -2.86
N LYS A 169 -22.84 2.04 -2.87
CA LYS A 169 -23.95 1.98 -3.83
C LYS A 169 -23.65 1.36 -5.20
#